data_AF-A0A0R2RZG8-F1
#
_entry.id   AF-A0A0R2RZG8-F1
#
_cell.length_a   1.000
_cell.length_b   1.000
_cell.length_c   1.000
_cell.angle_alpha   90.00
_cell.angle_beta   90.00
_cell.angle_gamma   90.00
#
_symmetry.space_group_name_H-M   'P 1'
#
loop_
_entity.id
_entity.type
_entity.pdbx_description
1 polymer ?
#
loop_
_entity_poly.entity_id
_entity_poly.type
_entity_poly.pdbx_seq_one_letter_code
_entity_poly.pdbx_strand_id
1 'polypeptide(L)'
;MENFKQLESSQKEQKNTKQDKSADQLSFTEQKNQQNKIKNLQNRISKLEKKIEELEQSQKEIDLQLSNPEKFKELSQQDGFFEQYQKNQQKKQELELEWEQAVEQLELQS
;
A
#
# COMPACT_ATOMS: atom_id res chain seq x y z
N MET A 1 24.99 -25.28 62.51
CA MET A 1 25.37 -24.97 61.12
C MET A 1 24.35 -25.61 60.18
N GLU A 2 23.16 -25.03 60.04
CA GLU A 2 22.08 -25.63 59.23
C GLU A 2 21.41 -24.65 58.26
N ASN A 3 22.06 -23.51 57.99
CA ASN A 3 21.51 -22.46 57.10
C ASN A 3 22.12 -22.46 55.69
N PHE A 4 22.86 -23.50 55.30
CA PHE A 4 23.49 -23.57 53.97
C PHE A 4 22.81 -24.57 53.03
N LYS A 5 22.08 -25.57 53.57
CA LYS A 5 21.45 -26.63 52.76
C LYS A 5 20.11 -26.24 52.14
N GLN A 6 19.50 -25.15 52.62
CA GLN A 6 18.17 -24.71 52.21
C GLN A 6 18.21 -23.73 51.02
N LEU A 7 19.36 -23.11 50.76
CA LEU A 7 19.60 -22.21 49.63
C LEU A 7 19.77 -22.95 48.29
N GLU A 8 20.17 -24.22 48.33
CA GLU A 8 20.41 -25.01 47.11
C GLU A 8 19.11 -25.62 46.53
N SER A 9 18.09 -25.85 47.36
CA SER A 9 16.78 -26.34 46.93
C SER A 9 15.92 -25.27 46.24
N SER A 10 16.07 -23.99 46.60
CA SER A 10 15.28 -22.89 46.00
C SER A 10 15.70 -22.49 44.59
N GLN A 11 16.88 -22.90 44.12
CA GLN A 11 17.29 -22.66 42.73
C GLN A 11 16.76 -23.71 41.74
N LYS A 12 16.28 -24.86 42.21
CA LYS A 12 15.74 -25.91 41.32
C LYS A 12 14.31 -25.66 40.86
N GLU A 13 13.52 -24.86 41.57
CA GLU A 13 12.14 -24.56 41.19
C GLU A 13 11.99 -23.36 40.22
N GLN A 14 13.04 -22.58 39.98
CA GLN A 14 12.98 -21.42 39.07
C GLN A 14 13.36 -21.74 37.60
N LYS A 15 13.33 -23.01 37.20
CA LYS A 15 13.79 -23.45 35.87
C LYS A 15 12.66 -23.80 34.88
N ASN A 16 11.44 -23.30 35.09
CA ASN A 16 10.28 -23.58 34.22
C ASN A 16 9.52 -22.34 33.71
N THR A 17 10.15 -21.17 33.56
CA THR A 17 9.50 -19.98 32.96
C THR A 17 10.30 -19.30 31.85
N LYS A 18 11.30 -19.97 31.27
CA LYS A 18 12.14 -19.40 30.19
C LYS A 18 11.63 -19.67 28.76
N GLN A 19 10.39 -20.11 28.57
CA GLN A 19 9.86 -20.40 27.22
C GLN A 19 9.01 -19.31 26.58
N ASP A 20 8.63 -18.25 27.29
CA ASP A 20 7.54 -17.40 26.78
C ASP A 20 7.95 -16.01 26.25
N LYS A 21 9.11 -15.47 26.65
CA LYS A 21 9.49 -14.10 26.23
C LYS A 21 9.81 -13.97 24.73
N SER A 22 10.24 -15.05 24.10
CA SER A 22 10.61 -15.05 22.68
C SER A 22 9.38 -15.16 21.77
N ALA A 23 8.33 -15.87 22.20
CA ALA A 23 7.09 -16.00 21.44
C ALA A 23 6.29 -14.69 21.44
N ASP A 24 6.20 -14.00 22.57
CA ASP A 24 5.57 -12.67 22.68
C ASP A 24 6.29 -11.60 21.85
N GLN A 25 7.63 -11.60 21.82
CA GLN A 25 8.40 -10.65 21.01
C GLN A 25 8.25 -10.91 19.50
N LEU A 26 8.16 -12.18 19.09
CA LEU A 26 7.89 -12.55 17.71
C LEU A 26 6.49 -12.09 17.29
N SER A 27 5.47 -12.38 18.11
CA SER A 27 4.08 -11.96 17.87
C SER A 27 3.92 -10.44 17.76
N PHE A 28 4.56 -9.67 18.66
CA PHE A 28 4.54 -8.20 18.59
C PHE A 28 5.20 -7.67 17.31
N THR A 29 6.31 -8.28 16.88
CA THR A 29 7.02 -7.88 15.66
C THR A 29 6.20 -8.21 14.42
N GLU A 30 5.54 -9.37 14.39
CA GLU A 30 4.63 -9.79 13.32
C GLU A 30 3.43 -8.86 13.21
N GLN A 31 2.77 -8.53 14.33
CA GLN A 31 1.64 -7.61 14.37
C GLN A 31 2.04 -6.20 13.91
N LYS A 32 3.21 -5.71 14.32
CA LYS A 32 3.73 -4.41 13.86
C LYS A 32 4.02 -4.42 12.36
N ASN A 33 4.58 -5.51 11.85
CA ASN A 33 4.84 -5.67 10.42
C ASN A 33 3.55 -5.71 9.60
N GLN A 34 2.50 -6.39 10.09
CA GLN A 34 1.18 -6.40 9.46
C GLN A 34 0.56 -5.00 9.43
N GLN A 35 0.56 -4.26 10.55
CA GLN A 35 0.06 -2.89 10.59
C GLN A 35 0.81 -1.97 9.62
N ASN A 36 2.14 -2.12 9.52
CA ASN A 36 2.93 -1.35 8.55
C ASN A 36 2.57 -1.69 7.10
N LYS A 37 2.32 -2.97 6.77
CA LYS A 37 1.87 -3.39 5.44
C LYS A 37 0.53 -2.77 5.09
N ILE A 38 -0.46 -2.87 5.99
CA ILE A 38 -1.80 -2.25 5.84
C ILE A 38 -1.66 -0.75 5.60
N LYS A 39 -0.90 -0.04 6.45
CA LYS A 39 -0.68 1.40 6.30
C LYS A 39 -0.02 1.75 4.96
N ASN A 40 0.93 0.95 4.50
CA ASN A 40 1.59 1.17 3.21
C ASN A 40 0.64 0.97 2.03
N LEU A 41 -0.22 -0.06 2.09
CA LEU A 41 -1.24 -0.32 1.08
C LEU A 41 -2.26 0.81 1.03
N GLN A 42 -2.79 1.25 2.18
CA GLN A 42 -3.71 2.40 2.27
C GLN A 42 -3.07 3.67 1.67
N ASN A 43 -1.82 3.96 2.01
CA ASN A 43 -1.11 5.11 1.43
C ASN A 43 -0.90 4.97 -0.09
N ARG A 44 -0.71 3.75 -0.60
CA ARG A 44 -0.57 3.51 -2.03
C ARG A 44 -1.90 3.71 -2.74
N ILE A 45 -2.98 3.14 -2.21
CA ILE A 45 -4.35 3.32 -2.68
C ILE A 45 -4.68 4.81 -2.79
N SER A 46 -4.50 5.59 -1.71
CA SER A 46 -4.79 7.04 -1.75
C SER A 46 -3.93 7.83 -2.74
N LYS A 47 -2.70 7.37 -3.03
CA LYS A 47 -1.86 8.01 -4.06
C LYS A 47 -2.32 7.64 -5.47
N LEU A 48 -2.80 6.41 -5.67
CA LEU A 48 -3.33 5.95 -6.94
C LEU A 48 -4.64 6.66 -7.26
N GLU A 49 -5.56 6.74 -6.30
CA GLU A 49 -6.83 7.46 -6.45
C GLU A 49 -6.62 8.91 -6.90
N LYS A 50 -5.71 9.64 -6.24
CA LYS A 50 -5.39 11.02 -6.62
C LYS A 50 -4.86 11.12 -8.06
N LYS A 51 -3.93 10.24 -8.43
CA LYS A 51 -3.35 10.25 -9.78
C LYS A 51 -4.38 9.89 -10.85
N ILE A 52 -5.27 8.95 -10.56
CA ILE A 52 -6.37 8.59 -11.46
C ILE A 52 -7.29 9.79 -11.62
N GLU A 53 -7.71 10.43 -10.53
CA GLU A 53 -8.57 11.63 -10.56
C GLU A 53 -7.92 12.77 -11.36
N GLU A 54 -6.64 13.05 -11.16
CA GLU A 54 -5.89 14.07 -11.92
C GLU A 54 -5.87 13.76 -13.43
N LEU A 55 -5.61 12.50 -13.81
CA LEU A 55 -5.62 12.06 -15.20
C LEU A 55 -7.04 12.14 -15.80
N GLU A 56 -8.07 11.77 -15.05
CA GLU A 56 -9.45 11.85 -15.49
C GLU A 56 -9.92 13.28 -15.74
N GLN A 57 -9.58 14.21 -14.84
CA GLN A 57 -9.90 15.63 -15.05
C GLN A 57 -9.19 16.18 -16.28
N SER A 58 -7.89 15.87 -16.44
CA SER A 58 -7.13 16.29 -17.62
C SER A 58 -7.71 15.71 -18.92
N GLN A 59 -8.09 14.43 -18.92
CA GLN A 59 -8.68 13.77 -20.07
C GLN A 59 -10.03 14.38 -20.43
N LYS A 60 -10.89 14.64 -19.43
CA LYS A 60 -12.19 15.28 -19.61
C LYS A 60 -12.07 16.69 -20.18
N GLU A 61 -11.06 17.46 -19.76
CA GLU A 61 -10.78 18.77 -20.34
C GLU A 61 -10.36 18.64 -21.81
N ILE A 62 -9.50 17.68 -22.14
CA ILE A 62 -9.11 17.40 -23.52
C ILE A 62 -10.32 16.98 -24.36
N ASP A 63 -11.18 16.10 -23.86
CA ASP A 63 -12.40 15.66 -24.55
C ASP A 63 -13.37 16.83 -24.82
N LEU A 64 -13.47 17.78 -23.89
CA LEU A 64 -14.24 19.00 -24.07
C LEU A 64 -13.64 19.89 -25.16
N GLN A 65 -12.31 20.02 -25.20
CA GLN A 65 -11.61 20.77 -26.25
C GLN A 65 -11.77 20.09 -27.61
N LEU A 66 -11.65 18.76 -27.69
CA LEU A 66 -11.84 17.99 -28.91
C LEU A 66 -13.28 18.04 -29.43
N SER A 67 -14.26 18.28 -28.56
CA SER A 67 -15.66 18.48 -28.96
C SER A 67 -15.88 19.83 -29.68
N ASN A 68 -14.96 20.78 -29.56
CA ASN A 68 -15.01 22.04 -30.30
C ASN A 68 -14.23 21.91 -31.63
N PRO A 69 -14.86 22.16 -32.79
CA PRO A 69 -14.22 22.01 -34.11
C PRO A 69 -12.94 22.84 -34.32
N GLU A 70 -12.88 24.05 -33.77
CA GLU A 70 -11.70 24.92 -33.90
C GLU A 70 -10.52 24.37 -33.09
N LYS A 71 -10.81 23.95 -31.85
CA LYS A 71 -9.82 23.34 -30.96
C LYS A 71 -9.38 21.96 -31.43
N PHE A 72 -10.29 21.16 -31.97
CA PHE A 72 -9.96 19.89 -32.61
C PHE A 72 -8.96 20.09 -33.74
N LYS A 73 -9.17 21.07 -34.62
CA LYS A 73 -8.26 21.37 -35.73
C LYS A 73 -6.88 21.81 -35.22
N GLU A 74 -6.83 22.62 -34.16
CA GLU A 74 -5.58 23.06 -33.53
C GLU A 74 -4.81 21.89 -32.89
N LEU A 75 -5.49 21.06 -32.09
CA LEU A 75 -4.88 19.95 -31.35
C LEU A 75 -4.50 18.78 -32.27
N SER A 76 -5.33 18.46 -33.27
CA SER A 76 -5.03 17.39 -34.24
C SER A 76 -3.85 17.71 -35.18
N GLN A 77 -3.47 18.99 -35.28
CA GLN A 77 -2.28 19.43 -36.01
C GLN A 77 -1.01 19.34 -35.16
N GLN A 78 -1.12 19.15 -33.84
CA GLN A 78 0.04 18.93 -33.00
C GLN A 78 0.56 17.50 -33.20
N ASP A 79 1.84 17.41 -33.55
CA ASP A 79 2.52 16.14 -33.75
C ASP A 79 2.51 15.31 -32.45
N GLY A 80 2.16 14.03 -32.55
CA GLY A 80 2.09 13.13 -31.40
C GLY A 80 0.95 13.39 -30.41
N PHE A 81 0.02 14.32 -30.67
CA PHE A 81 -1.08 14.63 -29.75
C PHE A 81 -1.93 13.39 -29.43
N PHE A 82 -2.40 12.69 -30.45
CA PHE A 82 -3.24 11.50 -30.26
C PHE A 82 -2.47 10.33 -29.63
N GLU A 83 -1.18 10.20 -29.91
CA GLU A 83 -0.33 9.20 -29.26
C GLU A 83 -0.20 9.49 -27.76
N GLN A 84 0.04 10.75 -27.39
CA GLN A 84 0.11 11.15 -25.98
C GLN A 84 -1.25 11.02 -25.28
N TYR A 85 -2.34 11.37 -25.96
CA TYR A 85 -3.70 11.19 -25.45
C TYR A 85 -4.02 9.71 -25.20
N GLN A 86 -3.73 8.83 -26.16
CA GLN A 86 -3.89 7.39 -26.02
C GLN A 86 -3.00 6.82 -24.90
N LYS A 87 -1.75 7.28 -24.80
CA LYS A 87 -0.83 6.89 -23.73
C LYS A 87 -1.38 7.29 -22.36
N ASN A 88 -2.01 8.45 -22.24
CA ASN A 88 -2.66 8.88 -20.99
C ASN A 88 -3.86 7.98 -20.64
N GLN A 89 -4.65 7.55 -21.63
CA GLN A 89 -5.73 6.57 -21.42
C GLN A 89 -5.19 5.23 -20.92
N GLN A 90 -4.17 4.70 -21.59
CA GLN A 90 -3.52 3.45 -21.17
C GLN A 90 -2.94 3.59 -19.76
N LYS A 91 -2.31 4.74 -19.47
CA LYS A 91 -1.74 4.98 -18.15
C LYS A 91 -2.79 5.01 -17.06
N LYS A 92 -3.97 5.58 -17.34
CA LYS A 92 -5.11 5.55 -16.42
C LYS A 92 -5.53 4.11 -16.14
N GLN A 93 -5.72 3.29 -17.17
CA GLN A 93 -6.09 1.88 -17.02
C GLN A 93 -5.07 1.07 -16.21
N GLU A 94 -3.77 1.31 -16.42
CA GLU A 94 -2.71 0.68 -15.62
C GLU A 94 -2.80 1.07 -14.13
N LEU A 95 -3.11 2.33 -13.84
CA LEU A 95 -3.24 2.82 -12.46
C LEU A 95 -4.51 2.28 -11.80
N GLU A 96 -5.61 2.18 -12.54
CA GLU A 96 -6.86 1.56 -12.09
C GLU A 96 -6.62 0.09 -11.73
N LEU A 97 -5.95 -0.66 -12.59
CA LEU A 97 -5.58 -2.06 -12.32
C LEU A 97 -4.68 -2.18 -11.08
N GLU A 98 -3.67 -1.30 -10.95
CA GLU A 98 -2.80 -1.30 -9.78
C GLU A 98 -3.58 -0.96 -8.49
N TRP A 99 -4.56 -0.07 -8.58
CA TRP A 99 -5.43 0.28 -7.47
C TRP A 99 -6.29 -0.92 -7.06
N GLU A 100 -6.92 -1.60 -8.02
CA GLU A 100 -7.72 -2.81 -7.78
C GLU A 100 -6.89 -3.88 -7.06
N GLN A 101 -5.66 -4.13 -7.54
CA GLN A 101 -4.73 -5.07 -6.91
C GLN A 101 -4.32 -4.62 -5.50
N ALA A 102 -4.09 -3.33 -5.27
CA ALA A 102 -3.71 -2.82 -3.97
C ALA A 102 -4.87 -2.93 -2.95
N VAL A 103 -6.11 -2.71 -3.40
CA VAL A 103 -7.33 -2.92 -2.61
C VAL A 103 -7.51 -4.39 -2.28
N GLU A 104 -7.41 -5.29 -3.27
CA GLU A 104 -7.48 -6.74 -3.04
C GLU A 104 -6.44 -7.19 -2.01
N GLN A 105 -5.19 -6.71 -2.12
CA GLN A 105 -4.15 -7.00 -1.14
C GLN A 105 -4.49 -6.48 0.25
N LEU A 106 -5.08 -5.29 0.36
CA LEU A 106 -5.48 -4.72 1.64
C LEU A 106 -6.58 -5.55 2.31
N GLU A 107 -7.58 -5.99 1.54
CA GLU A 107 -8.65 -6.87 2.01
C GLU A 107 -8.09 -8.21 2.50
N LEU A 108 -7.09 -8.77 1.81
CA LEU A 108 -6.39 -10.00 2.25
C LEU A 108 -5.52 -9.82 3.51
N GLN A 109 -5.17 -8.58 3.86
CA GLN A 109 -4.41 -8.27 5.08
C GLN A 109 -5.31 -7.83 6.26
N SER A 110 -6.61 -7.61 6.02
CA SER A 110 -7.59 -7.15 7.01
C SER A 110 -8.25 -8.32 7.73
#